data_AF-A0AAN7SW17-F1
#
_entry.id   AF-A0AAN7SW17-F1
#
_cell.length_a   1.000
_cell.length_b   1.000
_cell.length_c   1.000
_cell.angle_alpha   90.00
_cell.angle_beta   90.00
_cell.angle_gamma   90.00
#
_symmetry.space_group_name_H-M   'P 1'
#
loop_
_entity.id
_entity.type
_entity.pdbx_description
1 polymer ?
#
loop_
_entity_poly.entity_id
_entity_poly.type
_entity_poly.pdbx_seq_one_letter_code
_entity_poly.pdbx_strand_id
1 'polypeptide(L)'
;MGKTPIAVPLVDLHLAYYGFIIMAQGILLGSASTADPEFSCAKDKIINASNHVASLFQMLQHITSQGNFGVYFAHISAISALILVQFLTEPGVPDIFHILTVVLVCVSRRWVIVRGILRMIWATLTRHKVEWYLNAATSSLFHLAALEEWGPREHQLLKKCAYPNYAEVHEKGRDYVEMGDILQEYASMQISGSTEVDPSISRP
;
A
#
# COMPACT_ATOMS: atom_id res chain seq x y z
N MET A 1 -26.23 9.27 31.11
CA MET A 1 -24.82 9.12 30.68
C MET A 1 -24.73 9.51 29.22
N GLY A 2 -24.26 10.73 28.94
CA GLY A 2 -24.19 11.26 27.58
C GLY A 2 -23.14 10.51 26.77
N LYS A 3 -23.55 9.94 25.63
CA LYS A 3 -22.61 9.47 24.62
C LYS A 3 -21.92 10.71 24.06
N THR A 4 -20.66 10.94 24.41
CA THR A 4 -19.83 11.89 23.70
C THR A 4 -19.82 11.47 22.24
N PRO A 5 -20.34 12.28 21.30
CA PRO A 5 -20.18 11.98 19.89
C PRO A 5 -18.68 11.98 19.65
N ILE A 6 -18.14 10.83 19.27
CA ILE A 6 -16.74 10.74 18.87
C ILE A 6 -16.54 11.78 17.78
N ALA A 7 -15.57 12.65 18.00
CA ALA A 7 -15.27 13.76 17.13
C ALA A 7 -14.63 13.23 15.83
N VAL A 8 -15.43 12.59 14.98
CA VAL A 8 -15.04 12.20 13.61
C VAL A 8 -14.31 13.36 12.92
N PRO A 9 -14.76 14.64 13.03
CA PRO A 9 -14.01 15.76 12.48
C PRO A 9 -12.60 15.95 13.08
N LEU A 10 -12.41 15.62 14.36
CA LEU A 10 -11.09 15.68 15.01
C LEU A 10 -10.20 14.56 14.49
N VAL A 11 -10.74 13.36 14.29
CA VAL A 11 -10.00 12.25 13.72
C VAL A 11 -9.60 12.53 12.27
N ASP A 12 -10.52 13.09 11.49
CA ASP A 12 -10.26 13.52 10.11
C ASP A 12 -9.13 14.56 10.07
N LEU A 13 -9.13 15.53 10.99
CA LEU A 13 -8.06 16.51 11.12
C LEU A 13 -6.70 15.87 11.43
N HIS A 14 -6.65 14.91 12.35
CA HIS A 14 -5.41 14.22 12.70
C HIS A 14 -4.92 13.34 11.55
N LEU A 15 -5.81 12.63 10.86
CA LEU A 15 -5.46 11.83 9.68
C LEU A 15 -4.90 12.73 8.58
N ALA A 16 -5.53 13.88 8.30
CA ALA A 16 -5.01 14.85 7.34
C ALA A 16 -3.63 15.40 7.75
N TYR A 17 -3.45 15.75 9.02
CA TYR A 17 -2.19 16.24 9.56
C TYR A 17 -1.05 15.22 9.43
N TYR A 18 -1.26 13.98 9.88
CA TYR A 18 -0.24 12.94 9.77
C TYR A 18 -0.02 12.49 8.33
N GLY A 19 -1.08 12.45 7.50
CA GLY A 19 -0.95 12.22 6.06
C GLY A 19 -0.07 13.26 5.38
N PHE A 20 -0.23 14.54 5.74
CA PHE A 20 0.63 15.61 5.25
C PHE A 20 2.10 15.40 5.68
N ILE A 21 2.35 15.05 6.95
CA ILE A 21 3.73 14.77 7.42
C ILE A 21 4.36 13.64 6.61
N ILE A 22 3.63 12.54 6.42
CA ILE A 22 4.12 11.36 5.69
C ILE A 22 4.47 11.74 4.25
N MET A 23 3.59 12.47 3.57
CA MET A 23 3.84 12.91 2.19
C MET A 23 5.02 13.89 2.11
N ALA A 24 5.06 14.91 2.95
CA ALA A 24 6.12 15.92 2.94
C ALA A 24 7.49 15.31 3.23
N GLN A 25 7.59 14.44 4.24
CA GLN A 25 8.84 13.76 4.57
C GLN A 25 9.20 12.68 3.55
N GLY A 26 8.21 12.00 2.94
CA GLY A 26 8.44 11.04 1.86
C GLY A 26 9.07 11.69 0.62
N ILE A 27 8.64 12.90 0.25
CA ILE A 27 9.27 13.68 -0.83
C ILE A 27 10.72 14.01 -0.48
N LEU A 28 10.99 14.43 0.75
CA LEU A 28 12.35 14.73 1.21
C LEU A 28 13.25 13.49 1.13
N LEU A 29 12.77 12.32 1.57
CA LEU A 29 13.51 11.06 1.45
C LEU A 29 13.85 10.70 0.01
N GLY A 30 12.93 10.93 -0.93
CA GLY A 30 13.18 10.67 -2.35
C GLY A 30 14.32 11.50 -2.94
N SER A 31 14.67 12.62 -2.30
CA SER A 31 15.75 13.52 -2.71
C SER A 31 17.03 13.42 -1.87
N ALA A 32 16.98 12.78 -0.70
CA ALA A 32 18.07 12.76 0.28
C ALA A 32 18.95 11.52 0.13
N SER A 33 20.25 11.65 0.39
CA SER A 33 21.14 10.49 0.50
C SER A 33 20.86 9.74 1.79
N THR A 34 20.93 8.40 1.78
CA THR A 34 20.75 7.57 2.99
C THR A 34 21.79 7.85 4.08
N ALA A 35 22.91 8.50 3.73
CA ALA A 35 23.94 8.92 4.66
C ALA A 35 23.65 10.28 5.33
N ASP A 36 22.64 11.02 4.86
CA ASP A 36 22.35 12.36 5.38
C ASP A 36 21.57 12.26 6.71
N PRO A 37 21.91 13.11 7.70
CA PRO A 37 21.15 13.16 8.95
C PRO A 37 19.68 13.57 8.74
N GLU A 38 19.40 14.30 7.66
CA GLU A 38 18.04 14.64 7.23
C GLU A 38 17.22 13.41 6.84
N PHE A 39 17.86 12.38 6.26
CA PHE A 39 17.21 11.12 5.93
C PHE A 39 16.74 10.40 7.21
N SER A 40 17.59 10.29 8.23
CA SER A 40 17.20 9.67 9.50
C SER A 40 16.07 10.43 10.18
N CYS A 41 16.13 11.76 10.20
CA CYS A 41 15.08 12.61 10.77
C CYS A 41 13.74 12.45 10.02
N ALA A 42 13.77 12.41 8.68
CA ALA A 42 12.58 12.20 7.87
C ALA A 42 11.99 10.80 8.08
N LYS A 43 12.84 9.75 8.11
CA LYS A 43 12.45 8.37 8.42
C LYS A 43 11.68 8.30 9.75
N ASP A 44 12.26 8.83 10.82
CA ASP A 44 11.66 8.75 12.16
C ASP A 44 10.30 9.47 12.22
N LYS A 45 10.19 10.63 11.55
CA LYS A 45 8.92 11.37 11.45
C LYS A 45 7.85 10.59 10.69
N ILE A 46 8.23 9.89 9.62
CA ILE A 46 7.30 9.06 8.83
C ILE A 46 6.82 7.87 9.64
N ILE A 47 7.73 7.15 10.30
CA ILE A 47 7.37 5.99 11.13
C ILE A 47 6.44 6.44 12.25
N ASN A 48 6.77 7.52 12.94
CA ASN A 48 5.94 8.05 14.03
C ASN A 48 4.55 8.51 13.53
N ALA A 49 4.50 9.25 12.42
CA ALA A 49 3.22 9.66 11.83
C ALA A 49 2.38 8.46 11.36
N SER A 50 3.01 7.45 10.77
CA SER A 50 2.33 6.22 10.34
C SER A 50 1.79 5.42 11.53
N ASN A 51 2.52 5.39 12.64
CA ASN A 51 2.06 4.79 13.90
C ASN A 51 0.81 5.50 14.44
N HIS A 52 0.78 6.83 14.39
CA HIS A 52 -0.42 7.59 14.77
C HIS A 52 -1.61 7.31 13.84
N VAL A 53 -1.38 7.23 12.53
CA VAL A 53 -2.42 6.85 11.55
C VAL A 53 -2.98 5.45 11.85
N ALA A 54 -2.09 4.48 12.09
CA ALA A 54 -2.50 3.11 12.44
C ALA A 54 -3.30 3.07 13.75
N SER A 55 -2.87 3.81 14.77
CA SER A 55 -3.57 3.93 16.05
C SER A 55 -4.97 4.53 15.90
N LEU A 56 -5.10 5.57 15.06
CA LEU A 56 -6.40 6.18 14.74
C LEU A 56 -7.31 5.16 14.05
N PHE A 57 -6.80 4.37 13.10
CA PHE A 57 -7.59 3.33 12.44
C PHE A 57 -8.06 2.22 13.39
N GLN A 58 -7.21 1.77 14.30
CA GLN A 58 -7.62 0.81 15.33
C GLN A 58 -8.72 1.40 16.22
N MET A 59 -8.54 2.64 16.69
CA MET A 59 -9.55 3.34 17.49
C MET A 59 -10.88 3.45 16.74
N LEU A 60 -10.85 3.85 15.47
CA LEU A 60 -12.03 4.02 14.64
C LEU A 60 -12.73 2.70 14.32
N GLN A 61 -11.98 1.61 14.15
CA GLN A 61 -12.55 0.27 13.97
C GLN A 61 -13.32 -0.19 15.21
N HIS A 62 -12.88 0.17 16.41
CA HIS A 62 -13.62 -0.11 17.65
C HIS A 62 -14.91 0.71 17.78
N ILE A 63 -14.98 1.86 17.11
CA ILE A 63 -16.05 2.84 17.27
C ILE A 63 -17.11 2.75 16.15
N THR A 64 -16.67 2.44 14.92
CA THR A 64 -17.50 2.50 13.72
C THR A 64 -17.61 1.12 13.07
N SER A 65 -18.77 0.79 12.49
CA SER A 65 -18.88 -0.41 11.65
C SER A 65 -17.95 -0.27 10.44
N GLN A 66 -17.15 -1.31 10.14
CA GLN A 66 -16.09 -1.37 9.13
C GLN A 66 -16.46 -0.85 7.72
N GLY A 67 -17.76 -0.72 7.41
CA GLY A 67 -18.23 -0.37 6.06
C GLY A 67 -17.91 1.04 5.59
N ASN A 68 -18.10 2.08 6.41
CA ASN A 68 -18.09 3.46 5.89
C ASN A 68 -16.74 4.16 6.00
N PHE A 69 -15.82 3.62 6.78
CA PHE A 69 -14.65 4.33 7.23
C PHE A 69 -13.47 4.27 6.25
N GLY A 70 -13.24 3.12 5.61
CA GLY A 70 -12.02 2.92 4.84
C GLY A 70 -11.94 3.75 3.54
N VAL A 71 -13.06 4.17 2.96
CA VAL A 71 -13.07 4.84 1.64
C VAL A 71 -12.39 6.21 1.68
N TYR A 72 -12.67 7.02 2.72
CA TYR A 72 -12.18 8.40 2.78
C TYR A 72 -10.68 8.50 3.05
N PHE A 73 -10.08 7.49 3.70
CA PHE A 73 -8.67 7.54 4.14
C PHE A 73 -7.79 6.44 3.56
N ALA A 74 -8.31 5.62 2.64
CA ALA A 74 -7.53 4.60 1.94
C ALA A 74 -6.26 5.16 1.28
N HIS A 75 -6.31 6.40 0.78
CA HIS A 75 -5.15 7.04 0.16
C HIS A 75 -4.02 7.29 1.18
N ILE A 76 -4.33 7.66 2.42
CA ILE A 76 -3.33 7.84 3.49
C ILE A 76 -2.73 6.48 3.86
N SER A 77 -3.57 5.44 4.01
CA SER A 77 -3.09 4.07 4.25
C SER A 77 -2.19 3.58 3.13
N ALA A 78 -2.55 3.86 1.87
CA ALA A 78 -1.80 3.45 0.69
C ALA A 78 -0.41 4.10 0.66
N ILE A 79 -0.35 5.43 0.78
CA ILE A 79 0.91 6.18 0.77
C ILE A 79 1.80 5.75 1.93
N SER A 80 1.23 5.64 3.13
CA SER A 80 1.97 5.21 4.32
C SER A 80 2.54 3.81 4.15
N ALA A 81 1.72 2.86 3.69
CA ALA A 81 2.16 1.48 3.47
C ALA A 81 3.29 1.43 2.42
N LEU A 82 3.15 2.11 1.28
CA LEU A 82 4.17 2.13 0.22
C LEU A 82 5.51 2.65 0.73
N ILE A 83 5.53 3.76 1.47
CA ILE A 83 6.77 4.33 2.01
C ILE A 83 7.38 3.39 3.05
N LEU A 84 6.55 2.80 3.93
CA LEU A 84 7.01 1.90 4.98
C LEU A 84 7.65 0.60 4.46
N VAL A 85 7.43 0.21 3.19
CA VAL A 85 8.12 -0.95 2.60
C VAL A 85 9.64 -0.82 2.74
N GLN A 86 10.18 0.40 2.59
CA GLN A 86 11.61 0.67 2.72
C GLN A 86 12.14 0.53 4.16
N PHE A 87 11.24 0.53 5.15
CA PHE A 87 11.56 0.53 6.57
C PHE A 87 11.03 -0.72 7.29
N LEU A 88 10.60 -1.76 6.57
CA LEU A 88 10.07 -2.98 7.17
C LEU A 88 11.06 -3.72 8.08
N THR A 89 12.35 -3.46 7.90
CA THR A 89 13.40 -4.03 8.75
C THR A 89 13.47 -3.38 10.13
N GLU A 90 12.86 -2.20 10.29
CA GLU A 90 12.85 -1.44 11.54
C GLU A 90 11.86 -2.06 12.55
N PRO A 91 12.20 -2.08 13.84
CA PRO A 91 11.34 -2.67 14.86
C PRO A 91 9.99 -1.94 14.93
N GLY A 92 8.90 -2.71 14.98
CA GLY A 92 7.53 -2.20 15.07
C GLY A 92 6.93 -1.72 13.75
N VAL A 93 7.72 -1.48 12.70
CA VAL A 93 7.19 -1.11 11.38
C VAL A 93 6.33 -2.23 10.76
N PRO A 94 6.66 -3.53 10.85
CA PRO A 94 5.79 -4.60 10.36
C PRO A 94 4.37 -4.59 10.96
N ASP A 95 4.23 -4.21 12.23
CA ASP A 95 2.92 -4.17 12.90
C ASP A 95 2.09 -2.96 12.43
N ILE A 96 2.73 -1.80 12.28
CA ILE A 96 2.10 -0.60 11.69
C ILE A 96 1.64 -0.94 10.27
N PHE A 97 2.52 -1.55 9.47
CA PHE A 97 2.25 -1.95 8.10
C PHE A 97 1.09 -2.95 8.00
N HIS A 98 0.99 -3.90 8.93
CA HIS A 98 -0.13 -4.83 9.02
C HIS A 98 -1.48 -4.10 9.16
N ILE A 99 -1.57 -3.15 10.10
CA ILE A 99 -2.81 -2.41 10.36
C ILE A 99 -3.25 -1.63 9.11
N LEU A 100 -2.30 -0.95 8.45
CA LEU A 100 -2.58 -0.23 7.20
C LEU A 100 -3.05 -1.17 6.09
N THR A 101 -2.44 -2.35 5.98
CA THR A 101 -2.81 -3.39 5.01
C THR A 101 -4.23 -3.89 5.25
N VAL A 102 -4.62 -4.15 6.51
CA VAL A 102 -5.99 -4.54 6.86
C VAL A 102 -7.00 -3.50 6.38
N VAL A 103 -6.72 -2.21 6.60
CA VAL A 103 -7.60 -1.13 6.13
C VAL A 103 -7.74 -1.17 4.60
N LEU A 104 -6.63 -1.31 3.87
CA LEU A 104 -6.64 -1.39 2.41
C LEU A 104 -7.43 -2.62 1.91
N VAL A 105 -7.27 -3.79 2.53
CA VAL A 105 -8.03 -5.00 2.19
C VAL A 105 -9.53 -4.83 2.46
N CYS A 106 -9.91 -4.18 3.56
CA CYS A 106 -11.32 -3.88 3.82
C CYS A 106 -11.93 -2.99 2.71
N VAL A 107 -11.16 -2.01 2.22
CA VAL A 107 -11.62 -1.09 1.16
C VAL A 107 -11.60 -1.74 -0.21
N SER A 108 -10.64 -2.63 -0.48
CA SER A 108 -10.47 -3.31 -1.77
C SER A 108 -11.67 -4.16 -2.17
N ARG A 109 -12.48 -4.60 -1.19
CA ARG A 109 -13.76 -5.29 -1.42
C ARG A 109 -14.80 -4.42 -2.14
N ARG A 110 -14.70 -3.10 -2.00
CA ARG A 110 -15.65 -2.13 -2.57
C ARG A 110 -15.04 -1.29 -3.69
N TRP A 111 -13.73 -1.07 -3.66
CA TRP A 111 -13.01 -0.17 -4.56
C TRP A 111 -11.89 -0.91 -5.28
N VAL A 112 -12.07 -1.15 -6.58
CA VAL A 112 -11.12 -1.88 -7.43
C VAL A 112 -9.74 -1.22 -7.45
N ILE A 113 -9.66 0.12 -7.38
CA ILE A 113 -8.39 0.85 -7.36
C ILE A 113 -7.50 0.42 -6.18
N VAL A 114 -8.09 0.12 -5.03
CA VAL A 114 -7.34 -0.30 -3.84
C VAL A 114 -6.77 -1.71 -3.99
N ARG A 115 -7.40 -2.57 -4.79
CA ARG A 115 -6.80 -3.86 -5.18
C ARG A 115 -5.52 -3.64 -6.00
N GLY A 116 -5.53 -2.67 -6.92
CA GLY A 116 -4.34 -2.28 -7.69
C GLY A 116 -3.22 -1.76 -6.77
N ILE A 117 -3.57 -0.93 -5.78
CA ILE A 117 -2.62 -0.43 -4.77
C ILE A 117 -1.99 -1.58 -3.97
N LEU A 118 -2.80 -2.53 -3.48
CA LEU A 118 -2.31 -3.70 -2.75
C LEU A 118 -1.31 -4.52 -3.58
N ARG A 119 -1.55 -4.65 -4.88
CA ARG A 119 -0.62 -5.32 -5.80
C ARG A 119 0.66 -4.55 -6.00
N MET A 120 0.57 -3.23 -6.14
CA MET A 120 1.76 -2.39 -6.22
C MET A 120 2.59 -2.53 -4.95
N ILE A 121 1.97 -2.49 -3.77
CA ILE A 121 2.66 -2.73 -2.49
C ILE A 121 3.33 -4.10 -2.50
N TRP A 122 2.63 -5.16 -2.91
CA TRP A 122 3.19 -6.51 -3.01
C TRP A 122 4.38 -6.59 -3.99
N ALA A 123 4.24 -6.04 -5.19
CA ALA A 123 5.32 -5.99 -6.17
C ALA A 123 6.56 -5.24 -5.62
N THR A 124 6.33 -4.13 -4.91
CA THR A 124 7.39 -3.37 -4.23
C THR A 124 8.06 -4.21 -3.13
N LEU A 125 7.30 -4.94 -2.31
CA LEU A 125 7.84 -5.85 -1.29
C LEU A 125 8.78 -6.92 -1.91
N THR A 126 8.33 -7.57 -2.99
CA THR A 126 9.12 -8.59 -3.69
C THR A 126 10.36 -7.98 -4.36
N ARG A 127 10.21 -6.82 -5.02
CA ARG A 127 11.33 -6.09 -5.64
C ARG A 127 12.42 -5.72 -4.63
N HIS A 128 12.03 -5.27 -3.43
CA HIS A 128 12.96 -4.96 -2.35
C HIS A 128 13.41 -6.19 -1.53
N LYS A 129 12.85 -7.38 -1.79
CA LYS A 129 13.15 -8.64 -1.08
C LYS A 129 12.94 -8.55 0.44
N VAL A 130 11.90 -7.85 0.87
CA VAL A 130 11.55 -7.62 2.29
C VAL A 130 10.27 -8.32 2.73
N GLU A 131 9.67 -9.13 1.85
CA GLU A 131 8.45 -9.88 2.10
C GLU A 131 8.54 -10.84 3.31
N TRP A 132 9.73 -11.32 3.65
CA TRP A 132 9.96 -12.18 4.82
C TRP A 132 9.85 -11.47 6.18
N TYR A 133 9.87 -10.13 6.21
CA TYR A 133 9.61 -9.34 7.42
C TYR A 133 8.12 -9.21 7.73
N LEU A 134 7.25 -9.61 6.80
CA LEU A 134 5.82 -9.59 7.03
C LEU A 134 5.42 -10.72 7.98
N ASN A 135 4.56 -10.41 8.95
CA ASN A 135 3.93 -11.45 9.73
C ASN A 135 3.03 -12.35 8.85
N ALA A 136 2.76 -13.57 9.31
CA ALA A 136 1.98 -14.55 8.55
C ALA A 136 0.57 -14.03 8.19
N ALA A 137 -0.05 -13.26 9.07
CA ALA A 137 -1.38 -12.69 8.81
C ALA A 137 -1.36 -11.67 7.67
N THR A 138 -0.39 -10.76 7.63
CA THR A 138 -0.19 -9.80 6.54
C THR A 138 0.07 -10.51 5.22
N SER A 139 0.91 -11.54 5.24
CA SER A 139 1.21 -12.34 4.05
C SER A 139 -0.05 -13.01 3.48
N SER A 140 -0.86 -13.62 4.34
CA SER A 140 -2.16 -14.21 3.94
C SER A 140 -3.14 -13.16 3.39
N LEU A 141 -3.15 -11.94 3.94
CA LEU A 141 -3.98 -10.84 3.43
C LEU A 141 -3.59 -10.45 2.00
N PHE A 142 -2.29 -10.36 1.68
CA PHE A 142 -1.84 -10.13 0.31
C PHE A 142 -2.15 -11.30 -0.60
N HIS A 143 -1.98 -12.54 -0.13
CA HIS A 143 -2.31 -13.71 -0.93
C HIS A 143 -3.79 -13.71 -1.36
N LEU A 144 -4.70 -13.48 -0.41
CA LEU A 144 -6.13 -13.42 -0.67
C LEU A 144 -6.53 -12.21 -1.53
N ALA A 145 -6.09 -11.00 -1.16
CA ALA A 145 -6.60 -9.76 -1.74
C ALA A 145 -5.85 -9.27 -3.00
N ALA A 146 -4.57 -9.64 -3.15
CA ALA A 146 -3.73 -9.19 -4.26
C ALA A 146 -3.46 -10.32 -5.28
N LEU A 147 -3.32 -11.57 -4.84
CA LEU A 147 -2.90 -12.69 -5.69
C LEU A 147 -4.06 -13.59 -6.16
N GLU A 148 -4.90 -14.08 -5.25
CA GLU A 148 -5.95 -15.07 -5.57
C GLU A 148 -7.25 -14.45 -6.14
N GLU A 149 -7.67 -13.28 -5.66
CA GLU A 149 -8.95 -12.67 -6.05
C GLU A 149 -9.04 -12.18 -7.51
N TRP A 150 -8.00 -12.33 -8.33
CA TRP A 150 -7.95 -11.74 -9.68
C TRP A 150 -8.03 -12.78 -10.81
N GLY A 151 -9.02 -12.60 -11.68
CA GLY A 151 -9.20 -13.43 -12.86
C GLY A 151 -8.22 -13.11 -14.02
N PRO A 152 -8.07 -14.02 -15.00
CA PRO A 152 -7.11 -13.91 -16.11
C PRO A 152 -7.31 -12.69 -17.05
N ARG A 153 -8.39 -11.92 -16.88
CA ARG A 153 -8.71 -10.74 -17.73
C ARG A 153 -8.66 -9.41 -16.97
N GLU A 154 -8.45 -9.40 -15.66
CA GLU A 154 -8.46 -8.15 -14.89
C GLU A 154 -7.19 -7.31 -15.08
N HIS A 155 -6.10 -7.90 -15.59
CA HIS A 155 -4.96 -7.13 -16.11
C HIS A 155 -5.40 -6.14 -17.22
N GLN A 156 -6.45 -6.49 -17.97
CA GLN A 156 -7.00 -5.63 -19.02
C GLN A 156 -7.81 -4.49 -18.43
N LEU A 157 -8.35 -4.64 -17.22
CA LEU A 157 -9.03 -3.54 -16.51
C LEU A 157 -8.02 -2.46 -16.15
N LEU A 158 -6.80 -2.80 -15.74
CA LEU A 158 -5.75 -1.80 -15.51
C LEU A 158 -5.23 -1.19 -16.82
N LYS A 159 -5.06 -1.99 -17.89
CA LYS A 159 -4.72 -1.48 -19.24
C LYS A 159 -5.82 -0.60 -19.85
N LYS A 160 -7.09 -0.86 -19.53
CA LYS A 160 -8.27 -0.11 -19.99
C LYS A 160 -8.80 0.87 -18.94
N CYS A 161 -8.16 1.01 -17.78
CA CYS A 161 -8.46 2.05 -16.80
C CYS A 161 -7.94 3.40 -17.33
N ALA A 162 -8.49 3.81 -18.47
CA ALA A 162 -8.91 5.17 -18.68
C ALA A 162 -9.99 5.46 -17.64
N TYR A 163 -9.59 5.74 -16.40
CA TYR A 163 -10.47 6.46 -15.50
C TYR A 163 -10.60 7.87 -16.08
N PRO A 164 -11.83 8.32 -16.41
CA PRO A 164 -12.04 9.66 -16.94
C PRO A 164 -11.62 10.67 -15.86
N ASN A 165 -10.75 11.61 -16.23
CA ASN A 165 -10.19 12.71 -15.43
C ASN A 165 -8.88 12.52 -14.66
N TYR A 166 -7.96 11.61 -15.04
CA TYR A 166 -6.55 11.78 -14.62
C TYR A 166 -5.50 11.58 -15.72
N ALA A 167 -5.80 10.81 -16.77
CA ALA A 167 -4.93 10.74 -17.96
C ALA A 167 -5.11 11.95 -18.90
N GLU A 168 -6.17 12.74 -18.71
CA GLU A 168 -6.47 13.93 -19.53
C GLU A 168 -5.86 15.21 -18.94
N VAL A 169 -5.24 15.13 -17.76
CA VAL A 169 -4.55 16.25 -17.12
C VAL A 169 -3.04 16.03 -17.21
N HIS A 170 -2.47 16.59 -18.27
CA HIS A 170 -1.04 16.91 -18.47
C HIS A 170 -0.08 15.85 -19.04
N GLU A 171 0.71 16.32 -20.03
CA GLU A 171 1.97 15.77 -20.59
C GLU A 171 3.09 15.45 -19.57
N LYS A 172 2.79 15.43 -18.26
CA LYS A 172 3.74 15.15 -17.17
C LYS A 172 3.30 14.01 -16.24
N GLY A 173 2.46 13.07 -16.72
CA GLY A 173 2.05 11.87 -15.97
C GLY A 173 3.13 10.78 -15.83
N ARG A 174 4.39 11.14 -15.54
CA ARG A 174 5.50 10.17 -15.42
C ARG A 174 5.33 9.20 -14.24
N ASP A 175 4.72 9.66 -13.15
CA ASP A 175 4.59 8.86 -11.91
C ASP A 175 3.57 7.71 -12.04
N TYR A 176 2.69 7.74 -13.05
CA TYR A 176 1.67 6.70 -13.28
C TYR A 176 2.01 5.71 -14.41
N VAL A 177 2.92 6.08 -15.32
CA VAL A 177 3.61 5.13 -16.21
C VAL A 177 4.39 4.12 -15.37
N GLU A 178 4.99 4.59 -14.28
CA GLU A 178 5.73 3.75 -13.33
C GLU A 178 4.87 2.66 -12.68
N MET A 179 3.59 2.93 -12.36
CA MET A 179 2.69 1.90 -11.81
C MET A 179 2.33 0.83 -12.86
N GLY A 180 2.13 1.22 -14.12
CA GLY A 180 1.93 0.29 -15.23
C GLY A 180 3.18 -0.57 -15.48
N ASP A 181 4.36 0.07 -15.47
CA ASP A 181 5.65 -0.56 -15.68
C ASP A 181 6.01 -1.54 -14.55
N ILE A 182 5.83 -1.16 -13.28
CA ILE A 182 6.07 -2.03 -12.11
C ILE A 182 5.17 -3.27 -12.17
N LEU A 183 3.89 -3.11 -12.53
CA LEU A 183 2.97 -4.25 -12.63
C LEU A 183 3.27 -5.13 -13.85
N GLN A 184 3.75 -4.54 -14.94
CA GLN A 184 4.18 -5.28 -16.13
C GLN A 184 5.50 -6.02 -15.89
N GLU A 185 6.43 -5.42 -15.14
CA GLU A 185 7.68 -6.03 -14.67
C GLU A 185 7.39 -7.19 -13.70
N TYR A 186 6.48 -7.01 -12.73
CA TYR A 186 6.06 -8.08 -11.84
C TYR A 186 5.40 -9.25 -12.61
N ALA A 187 4.56 -8.93 -13.59
CA ALA A 187 3.97 -9.96 -14.46
C ALA A 187 5.04 -10.72 -15.27
N SER A 188 6.09 -10.06 -15.75
CA SER A 188 7.18 -10.73 -16.47
C SER A 188 8.07 -11.57 -15.54
N MET A 189 8.27 -11.17 -14.28
CA MET A 189 8.95 -11.97 -13.25
C MET A 189 8.18 -13.27 -12.94
N GLN A 190 6.85 -13.22 -12.89
CA GLN A 190 6.01 -14.41 -12.68
C GLN A 190 6.02 -15.36 -13.89
N ILE A 191 6.11 -14.83 -15.12
CA ILE A 191 6.23 -15.63 -16.35
C ILE A 191 7.61 -16.28 -16.46
N SER A 192 8.67 -15.61 -16.03
CA SER A 192 10.03 -16.16 -16.07
C SER A 192 10.31 -17.20 -14.97
N GLY A 193 9.63 -17.11 -13.83
CA GLY A 193 9.64 -18.16 -12.80
C GLY A 193 8.82 -19.42 -13.14
N SER A 194 8.01 -19.38 -14.20
CA SER A 194 7.22 -20.53 -14.68
C SER A 194 7.83 -21.24 -15.90
N THR A 195 8.96 -20.75 -16.41
CA THR A 195 9.67 -21.34 -17.57
C THR A 195 10.79 -22.33 -17.20
N GLU A 196 11.04 -22.61 -15.92
CA GLU A 196 11.87 -23.75 -15.49
C GLU A 196 11.01 -24.96 -15.13
N VAL A 197 10.18 -25.40 -16.08
CA VAL A 197 9.79 -26.82 -16.14
C VAL A 197 10.48 -27.37 -17.37
N ASP A 198 11.62 -28.00 -17.14
CA ASP A 198 12.39 -28.70 -18.16
C ASP A 198 11.47 -29.71 -18.87
N PRO A 199 11.21 -29.58 -20.18
CA PRO A 199 10.39 -30.52 -20.93
C PRO A 199 11.10 -31.86 -21.17
N SER A 200 12.27 -32.11 -20.56
CA SER A 200 13.04 -33.34 -20.73
C SER A 200 12.45 -34.58 -20.02
N ILE A 201 11.41 -34.45 -19.18
CA ILE A 201 10.70 -35.64 -18.67
C ILE A 201 9.52 -35.98 -19.58
N SER A 202 9.88 -36.49 -20.75
CA SER A 202 8.98 -37.26 -21.61
C SER A 202 9.14 -38.76 -21.34
N ARG A 203 8.29 -39.27 -20.44
CA ARG A 203 7.81 -40.67 -20.31
C ARG A 203 8.87 -41.77 -20.01
N PRO A 204 8.51 -42.91 -19.40
CA PRO A 204 7.39 -43.81 -19.77
C PRO A 204 6.05 -43.50 -19.12
#